data_AF-J1HKT1-F1
#
_entry.id   AF-J1HKT1-F1
#
_cell.length_a   1.000
_cell.length_b   1.000
_cell.length_c   1.000
_cell.angle_alpha   90.00
_cell.angle_beta   90.00
_cell.angle_gamma   90.00
#
_symmetry.space_group_name_H-M   'P 1'
#
loop_
_entity.id
_entity.type
_entity.pdbx_description
1 polymer ?
#
loop_
_entity_poly.entity_id
_entity_poly.type
_entity_poly.pdbx_seq_one_letter_code
_entity_poly.pdbx_strand_id
1 'polypeptide(L)'
;MSNDTDKHNDLAWTAASALIMLASGVVAEKIVAVGWQTMTGRPAPKDDDKLLSYQLGEVAAFAIVSGAVMSLTRQLTLRQAAKWREGRELRLAGRRATAVKTLEA
;
A
#
# COMPACT_ATOMS: atom_id res chain seq x y z
N MET A 1 16.65 14.53 -31.31
CA MET A 1 16.37 13.15 -31.75
C MET A 1 16.20 12.26 -30.51
N SER A 2 15.02 12.23 -29.91
CA SER A 2 14.61 11.29 -28.85
C SER A 2 13.13 11.52 -28.57
N ASN A 3 12.22 10.78 -29.23
CA ASN A 3 10.78 10.85 -28.93
C ASN A 3 9.99 9.59 -29.33
N ASP A 4 10.62 8.54 -29.86
CA ASP A 4 9.95 7.27 -30.20
C ASP A 4 10.13 6.20 -29.12
N THR A 5 11.28 6.15 -28.46
CA THR A 5 11.57 5.17 -27.40
C THR A 5 10.64 5.34 -26.19
N ASP A 6 10.23 6.57 -25.88
CA ASP A 6 9.38 6.88 -24.73
C ASP A 6 7.93 6.40 -24.94
N LYS A 7 7.40 6.53 -26.17
CA LYS A 7 6.03 6.07 -26.49
C LYS A 7 5.90 4.56 -26.41
N HIS A 8 6.89 3.83 -26.91
CA HIS A 8 6.88 2.36 -26.84
C HIS A 8 6.95 1.86 -25.40
N ASN A 9 7.77 2.51 -24.55
CA ASN A 9 7.85 2.18 -23.13
C ASN A 9 6.57 2.56 -22.38
N ASP A 10 5.94 3.68 -22.69
CA ASP A 10 4.70 4.13 -22.06
C ASP A 10 3.51 3.22 -22.42
N LEU A 11 3.46 2.74 -23.67
CA LEU A 11 2.49 1.74 -24.12
C LEU A 11 2.71 0.38 -23.45
N ALA A 12 3.96 -0.07 -23.32
CA ALA A 12 4.29 -1.31 -22.62
C ALA A 12 3.93 -1.22 -21.13
N TRP A 13 4.20 -0.08 -20.49
CA TRP A 13 3.85 0.17 -19.09
C TRP A 13 2.33 0.24 -18.88
N THR A 14 1.61 0.89 -19.79
CA THR A 14 0.15 0.97 -19.74
C THR A 14 -0.49 -0.41 -19.93
N ALA A 15 0.01 -1.20 -20.88
CA ALA A 15 -0.46 -2.56 -21.12
C ALA A 15 -0.17 -3.48 -19.92
N ALA A 16 1.04 -3.39 -19.33
CA ALA A 16 1.37 -4.11 -18.11
C ALA A 16 0.46 -3.71 -16.95
N SER A 17 0.18 -2.41 -16.77
CA SER A 17 -0.71 -1.91 -15.72
C SER A 17 -2.14 -2.43 -15.89
N ALA A 18 -2.66 -2.43 -17.11
CA ALA A 18 -3.97 -2.99 -17.42
C ALA A 18 -4.04 -4.51 -17.15
N LEU A 19 -2.99 -5.25 -17.54
CA LEU A 19 -2.90 -6.69 -17.27
C LEU A 19 -2.81 -6.98 -15.76
N ILE A 20 -2.08 -6.16 -15.01
CA ILE A 20 -1.99 -6.29 -13.55
C ILE A 20 -3.36 -6.02 -12.92
N MET A 21 -4.11 -5.01 -13.38
CA MET A 21 -5.48 -4.76 -12.88
C MET A 21 -6.41 -5.94 -13.15
N LEU A 22 -6.34 -6.56 -14.34
CA LEU A 22 -7.15 -7.74 -14.67
C LEU A 22 -6.73 -8.97 -13.85
N ALA A 23 -5.43 -9.22 -13.71
CA ALA A 23 -4.90 -10.33 -12.91
C ALA A 23 -5.20 -10.15 -11.41
N SER A 24 -5.26 -8.91 -10.92
CA SER A 24 -5.59 -8.57 -9.54
C SER A 24 -6.97 -9.11 -9.15
N GLY A 25 -7.96 -9.07 -10.05
CA GLY A 25 -9.29 -9.64 -9.77
C GLY A 25 -9.24 -11.13 -9.42
N VAL A 26 -8.48 -11.92 -10.18
CA VAL A 26 -8.34 -13.38 -9.95
C VAL A 26 -7.54 -13.67 -8.68
N VAL A 27 -6.48 -12.90 -8.44
CA VAL A 27 -5.64 -13.05 -7.25
C VAL A 27 -6.39 -12.60 -5.99
N ALA A 28 -7.22 -11.56 -6.08
CA ALA A 28 -8.03 -11.07 -4.97
C ALA A 28 -8.98 -12.16 -4.45
N GLU A 29 -9.67 -12.89 -5.33
CA GLU A 29 -10.53 -14.00 -4.92
C GLU A 29 -9.75 -15.09 -4.16
N LYS A 30 -8.54 -15.43 -4.61
CA LYS A 30 -7.69 -16.42 -3.93
C LYS A 30 -7.24 -15.92 -2.57
N ILE A 31 -6.81 -14.66 -2.48
CA ILE A 31 -6.37 -14.06 -1.21
C ILE A 31 -7.53 -14.00 -0.22
N VAL A 32 -8.72 -13.60 -0.65
CA VAL A 32 -9.91 -13.56 0.21
C VAL A 32 -10.30 -14.97 0.67
N ALA A 33 -10.35 -15.94 -0.24
CA ALA A 33 -10.68 -17.32 0.10
C ALA A 33 -9.66 -17.93 1.08
N VAL A 34 -8.37 -17.73 0.84
CA VAL A 34 -7.30 -18.20 1.72
C VAL A 34 -7.33 -17.47 3.06
N GLY A 35 -7.52 -16.15 3.07
CA GLY A 35 -7.62 -15.35 4.29
C GLY A 35 -8.81 -15.80 5.16
N TRP A 36 -9.97 -16.02 4.54
CA TRP A 36 -11.16 -16.52 5.24
C TRP A 36 -10.96 -17.93 5.78
N GLN A 37 -10.41 -18.83 4.98
CA GLN A 37 -10.10 -20.20 5.40
C GLN A 37 -9.05 -20.22 6.52
N THR A 38 -8.07 -19.32 6.47
CA THR A 38 -7.02 -19.22 7.50
C THR A 38 -7.59 -18.71 8.82
N MET A 39 -8.49 -17.73 8.78
CA MET A 39 -9.09 -17.15 10.00
C MET A 39 -10.21 -18.00 10.59
N THR A 40 -11.05 -18.62 9.75
CA THR A 40 -12.27 -19.31 10.20
C THR A 40 -12.20 -20.84 10.09
N GLY A 41 -11.19 -21.37 9.39
CA GLY A 41 -11.04 -22.80 9.13
C GLY A 41 -12.04 -23.37 8.12
N ARG A 42 -12.92 -22.54 7.54
CA ARG A 42 -13.99 -22.95 6.62
C ARG A 42 -13.86 -22.25 5.26
N PRO A 43 -14.26 -22.89 4.15
CA PRO A 43 -14.25 -22.25 2.83
C PRO A 43 -15.16 -21.02 2.82
N ALA A 44 -14.70 -19.95 2.14
CA ALA A 44 -15.42 -18.68 2.06
C ALA A 44 -16.84 -18.88 1.48
N PRO A 45 -17.90 -18.48 2.20
CA PRO A 45 -19.27 -18.60 1.73
C PRO A 45 -19.47 -17.83 0.43
N LYS A 46 -19.80 -18.56 -0.63
CA LYS A 46 -20.52 -18.04 -1.79
C LYS A 46 -21.97 -18.28 -1.45
N ASP A 47 -22.76 -17.24 -1.17
CA ASP A 47 -24.21 -17.22 -1.44
C ASP A 47 -24.80 -15.90 -0.92
N ASP A 48 -25.44 -15.19 -1.85
CA ASP A 48 -26.05 -13.86 -1.77
C ASP A 48 -27.31 -13.75 -0.87
N ASP A 49 -27.59 -14.72 0.00
CA ASP A 49 -28.98 -14.92 0.46
C ASP A 49 -29.38 -14.27 1.80
N LYS A 50 -28.57 -13.36 2.38
CA LYS A 50 -28.90 -12.71 3.67
C LYS A 50 -28.70 -11.21 3.73
N LEU A 51 -29.07 -10.50 2.66
CA LEU A 51 -28.82 -9.06 2.48
C LEU A 51 -29.37 -8.14 3.59
N LEU A 52 -30.41 -8.55 4.34
CA LEU A 52 -31.06 -7.66 5.31
C LEU A 52 -30.42 -7.68 6.71
N SER A 53 -29.94 -8.84 7.18
CA SER A 53 -29.18 -8.92 8.44
C SER A 53 -27.68 -8.64 8.24
N TYR A 54 -27.20 -8.78 7.00
CA TYR A 54 -25.81 -8.50 6.66
C TYR A 54 -25.54 -6.98 6.62
N GLN A 55 -26.41 -6.13 6.07
CA GLN A 55 -26.12 -4.68 5.94
C GLN A 55 -25.70 -3.96 7.24
N LEU A 56 -26.37 -4.20 8.38
CA LEU A 56 -25.97 -3.57 9.65
C LEU A 56 -24.67 -4.17 10.21
N GLY A 57 -24.51 -5.49 10.12
CA GLY A 57 -23.28 -6.17 10.54
C GLY A 57 -22.09 -5.88 9.63
N GLU A 58 -22.35 -5.67 8.34
CA GLU A 58 -21.39 -5.38 7.29
C GLU A 58 -20.94 -3.93 7.35
N VAL A 59 -21.84 -2.98 7.58
CA VAL A 59 -21.44 -1.59 7.87
C VAL A 59 -20.60 -1.53 9.15
N ALA A 60 -20.99 -2.25 10.20
CA ALA A 60 -20.21 -2.30 11.45
C ALA A 60 -18.85 -2.99 11.24
N ALA A 61 -18.81 -4.13 10.56
CA ALA A 61 -17.58 -4.85 10.24
C ALA A 61 -16.67 -4.01 9.35
N PHE A 62 -17.23 -3.38 8.31
CA PHE A 62 -16.51 -2.49 7.42
C PHE A 62 -15.96 -1.28 8.16
N ALA A 63 -16.72 -0.70 9.08
CA ALA A 63 -16.26 0.41 9.93
C ALA A 63 -15.13 -0.01 10.87
N ILE A 64 -15.20 -1.19 11.48
CA ILE A 64 -14.14 -1.72 12.35
C ILE A 64 -12.88 -2.00 11.52
N VAL A 65 -13.02 -2.68 10.39
CA VAL A 65 -11.89 -3.00 9.49
C VAL A 65 -11.27 -1.71 8.94
N SER A 66 -12.09 -0.78 8.45
CA SER A 66 -11.62 0.52 7.93
C SER A 66 -10.98 1.35 9.04
N GLY A 67 -11.56 1.38 10.23
CA GLY A 67 -11.00 2.07 11.40
C GLY A 67 -9.64 1.49 11.80
N ALA A 68 -9.48 0.17 11.76
CA ALA A 68 -8.21 -0.50 12.02
C ALA A 68 -7.17 -0.17 10.95
N VAL A 69 -7.52 -0.28 9.66
CA VAL A 69 -6.63 0.04 8.53
C VAL A 69 -6.20 1.51 8.57
N MET A 70 -7.13 2.43 8.80
CA MET A 70 -6.84 3.86 8.91
C MET A 70 -5.92 4.17 10.09
N SER A 71 -6.13 3.49 11.22
CA SER A 71 -5.29 3.64 12.41
C SER A 71 -3.86 3.16 12.14
N LEU A 72 -3.70 2.00 11.52
CA LEU A 72 -2.39 1.48 11.10
C LEU A 72 -1.72 2.42 10.09
N THR A 73 -2.48 2.91 9.10
CA THR A 73 -1.97 3.85 8.09
C THR A 73 -1.44 5.13 8.74
N ARG A 74 -2.16 5.70 9.70
CA ARG A 74 -1.70 6.87 10.47
C ARG A 74 -0.43 6.56 11.24
N GLN A 75 -0.35 5.42 11.93
CA GLN A 75 0.85 5.04 12.69
C GLN A 75 2.07 4.85 11.79
N LEU A 76 1.90 4.17 10.65
CA LEU A 76 2.96 3.98 9.67
C LEU A 76 3.39 5.31 9.08
N THR A 77 2.46 6.18 8.72
CA THR A 77 2.76 7.52 8.20
C THR A 77 3.55 8.35 9.19
N LEU A 78 3.18 8.34 10.47
CA LEU A 78 3.91 9.05 11.52
C LEU A 78 5.31 8.47 11.74
N ARG A 79 5.46 7.14 11.77
CA ARG A 79 6.77 6.47 11.85
C ARG A 79 7.66 6.80 10.65
N GLN A 80 7.08 6.85 9.46
CA GLN A 80 7.80 7.16 8.23
C GLN A 80 8.23 8.62 8.19
N ALA A 81 7.36 9.54 8.65
CA ALA A 81 7.67 10.95 8.77
C ALA A 81 8.78 11.21 9.81
N ALA A 82 8.78 10.47 10.93
CA ALA A 82 9.86 10.54 11.92
C ALA A 82 11.20 10.08 11.33
N LYS A 83 11.24 8.90 10.70
CA LYS A 83 12.44 8.36 10.04
C LYS A 83 13.00 9.31 8.97
N TRP A 84 12.13 9.99 8.24
CA TRP A 84 12.55 10.94 7.21
C TRP A 84 13.16 12.23 7.79
N ARG A 85 12.68 12.71 8.94
CA ARG A 85 13.30 13.86 9.63
C ARG A 85 14.67 13.51 10.18
N GLU A 86 14.81 12.36 10.85
CA GLU A 86 16.10 11.86 11.35
C GLU A 86 17.14 11.73 10.23
N GLY A 87 16.73 11.16 9.08
CA GLY A 87 17.61 11.06 7.91
C GLY A 87 18.07 12.41 7.34
N ARG A 88 17.25 13.47 7.47
CA ARG A 88 17.65 14.83 7.05
C ARG A 88 18.57 15.50 8.06
N GLU A 89 18.35 15.31 9.35
CA GLU A 89 19.20 15.86 10.40
C GLU A 89 20.61 15.25 10.35
N LEU A 90 20.71 13.93 10.16
CA LEU A 90 22.00 13.26 9.95
C LEU A 90 22.72 13.77 8.69
N ARG A 91 21.98 14.01 7.61
CA ARG A 91 22.54 14.53 6.35
C ARG A 91 22.99 16.00 6.47
N LEU A 92 22.39 16.78 7.36
CA LEU A 92 22.79 18.17 7.66
C LEU A 92 23.97 18.21 8.64
N ALA A 93 23.99 17.32 9.64
CA ALA A 93 25.10 17.16 10.58
C ALA A 93 26.38 16.74 9.83
N GLY A 94 26.28 15.77 8.92
CA GLY A 94 27.40 15.37 8.05
C GLY A 94 27.90 16.53 7.19
N ARG A 95 27.00 17.29 6.56
CA ARG A 95 27.36 18.43 5.69
C ARG A 95 28.04 19.56 6.45
N ARG A 96 27.63 19.81 7.71
CA ARG A 96 28.30 20.76 8.61
C ARG A 96 29.68 20.28 9.03
N ALA A 97 29.82 19.00 9.39
CA ALA A 97 31.12 18.43 9.77
C ALA A 97 32.12 18.48 8.61
N THR A 98 31.67 18.24 7.37
CA THR A 98 32.53 18.38 6.18
C THR A 98 32.90 19.83 5.91
N ALA A 99 31.94 20.77 6.04
CA ALA A 99 32.19 22.19 5.83
C ALA A 99 33.17 22.80 6.84
N VAL A 100 33.08 22.41 8.12
CA VAL A 100 34.02 22.85 9.17
C VAL A 100 35.43 22.35 8.87
N LYS A 101 35.57 21.07 8.48
CA LYS A 101 36.88 20.47 8.20
C LYS A 101 37.59 21.09 6.97
N THR A 102 36.83 21.58 5.99
CA THR A 102 37.38 22.31 4.83
C THR A 102 37.75 23.77 5.11
N LEU A 103 37.31 24.34 6.23
CA LEU A 103 37.66 25.70 6.64
C LEU A 103 38.89 25.74 7.56
N GLU A 104 39.28 24.59 8.13
CA GLU A 104 40.45 24.44 9.00
C GLU A 104 41.69 23.89 8.28
N ALA A 105 41.64 23.68 6.96
CA ALA A 105 42.73 23.21 6.11
C ALA A 105 43.21 24.31 5.15
#